data_AF-A0AAV5DXT3-F1
#
_entry.id   AF-A0AAV5DXT3-F1
#
_cell.length_a   1.000
_cell.length_b   1.000
_cell.length_c   1.000
_cell.angle_alpha   90.00
_cell.angle_beta   90.00
_cell.angle_gamma   90.00
#
_symmetry.space_group_name_H-M   'P 1'
#
loop_
_entity.id
_entity.type
_entity.pdbx_description
1 polymer ?
#
loop_
_entity_poly.entity_id
_entity_poly.type
_entity_poly.pdbx_seq_one_letter_code
_entity_poly.pdbx_strand_id
1 'polypeptide(L)'
;MAEFETFSSALRQQVTSLVGAGAPRGRPWWTVLYETLVSLLRSANEYMATTETLLRGQTSTDWTASSLPCVRAVLAELDAWSDVDAAWPEIRVALRATLAAHAGVTRAIVLSSSGADWCQEIGWIVARHRDLLDFDTRRRLAMALLPKVAATAGRGSQHELLVDRSQLLADSFRSIAHATPQKLRAGLVVEFRDEMATGSGVH
;
A
#
# COMPACT_ATOMS: atom_id res chain seq x y z
N MET A 1 -4.48 -18.85 10.05
CA MET A 1 -3.49 -17.86 9.58
C MET A 1 -2.52 -17.43 10.67
N ALA A 2 -2.96 -16.94 11.83
CA ALA A 2 -2.06 -16.48 12.90
C ALA A 2 -1.01 -17.51 13.38
N GLU A 3 -1.41 -18.78 13.56
CA GLU A 3 -0.48 -19.86 13.93
C GLU A 3 0.58 -20.13 12.86
N PHE A 4 0.18 -20.06 11.58
CA PHE A 4 1.08 -20.23 10.45
C PHE A 4 2.06 -19.06 10.34
N GLU A 5 1.61 -17.82 10.51
CA GLU A 5 2.48 -16.63 10.53
C GLU A 5 3.50 -16.72 11.67
N THR A 6 3.06 -17.17 12.85
CA THR A 6 3.93 -17.36 14.02
C THR A 6 5.00 -18.42 13.73
N PHE A 7 4.58 -19.57 13.18
CA PHE A 7 5.49 -20.64 12.77
C PHE A 7 6.48 -20.16 11.69
N SER A 8 5.97 -19.52 10.63
CA SER A 8 6.77 -19.02 9.50
C SER A 8 7.81 -17.99 9.96
N SER A 9 7.41 -17.08 10.85
CA SER A 9 8.31 -16.10 11.47
C SER A 9 9.41 -16.75 12.31
N ALA A 10 9.06 -17.70 13.18
CA ALA A 10 10.03 -18.44 13.98
C ALA A 10 11.00 -19.23 13.11
N LEU A 11 10.51 -19.86 12.05
CA LEU A 11 11.33 -20.60 11.10
C LEU A 11 12.31 -19.66 10.37
N ARG A 12 11.86 -18.49 9.89
CA ARG A 12 12.73 -17.49 9.28
C ARG A 12 13.86 -17.07 10.21
N GLN A 13 13.56 -16.78 11.48
CA GLN A 13 14.59 -16.41 12.46
C GLN A 13 15.65 -17.51 12.64
N GLN A 14 15.23 -18.77 12.71
CA GLN A 14 16.15 -19.91 12.77
C GLN A 14 17.01 -20.01 11.51
N VAL A 15 16.40 -19.87 10.33
CA VAL A 15 17.10 -19.89 9.04
C VAL A 15 18.12 -18.76 8.95
N THR A 16 17.75 -17.52 9.31
CA THR A 16 18.67 -16.38 9.34
C THR A 16 19.86 -16.63 10.27
N SER A 17 19.60 -17.15 11.48
CA SER A 17 20.65 -17.50 12.44
C SER A 17 21.62 -18.55 11.89
N LEU A 18 21.09 -19.59 11.24
CA LEU A 18 21.91 -20.64 10.61
C LEU A 18 22.74 -20.11 9.44
N VAL A 19 22.18 -19.24 8.60
CA VAL A 19 22.90 -18.61 7.49
C VAL A 19 24.03 -17.72 8.01
N GLY A 20 23.76 -16.89 9.02
CA GLY A 20 24.76 -16.04 9.66
C GLY A 20 25.88 -16.81 10.35
N ALA A 21 25.59 -18.02 10.85
CA ALA A 21 26.57 -18.93 11.42
C ALA A 21 27.40 -19.71 10.38
N GLY A 22 27.21 -19.46 9.08
CA GLY A 22 27.91 -20.17 8.00
C GLY A 22 27.50 -21.64 7.85
N ALA A 23 26.30 -22.01 8.33
CA ALA A 23 25.82 -23.38 8.22
C ALA A 23 25.74 -23.80 6.74
N PRO A 24 26.09 -25.06 6.42
CA PRO A 24 26.08 -25.52 5.04
C PRO A 24 24.65 -25.49 4.46
N ARG A 25 24.47 -24.71 3.38
CA ARG A 25 23.21 -24.57 2.62
C ARG A 25 22.75 -25.86 1.92
N GLY A 26 23.50 -26.96 2.04
CA GLY A 26 23.23 -28.25 1.41
C GLY A 26 22.40 -29.24 2.24
N ARG A 27 21.70 -28.80 3.29
CA ARG A 27 20.84 -29.69 4.09
C ARG A 27 19.58 -30.08 3.30
N PRO A 28 19.06 -31.32 3.43
CA PRO A 28 17.90 -31.75 2.66
C PRO A 28 16.66 -30.85 2.83
N TRP A 29 16.40 -30.39 4.05
CA TRP A 29 15.27 -29.49 4.33
C TRP A 29 15.42 -28.10 3.69
N TRP A 30 16.66 -27.65 3.45
CA TRP A 30 16.93 -26.36 2.79
C TRP A 30 16.48 -26.40 1.34
N THR A 31 16.83 -27.47 0.62
CA THR A 31 16.40 -27.72 -0.76
C THR A 31 14.88 -27.85 -0.84
N VAL A 32 14.28 -28.63 0.07
CA VAL A 32 12.81 -28.81 0.11
C VAL A 32 12.10 -27.47 0.37
N LEU A 33 12.61 -26.64 1.28
CA LEU A 33 12.05 -25.32 1.56
C LEU A 33 12.17 -24.40 0.33
N TYR A 34 13.34 -24.36 -0.31
CA TYR A 34 13.54 -23.59 -1.54
C TYR A 34 12.58 -24.03 -2.66
N GLU A 35 12.49 -25.34 -2.92
CA GLU A 35 11.57 -25.90 -3.93
C GLU A 35 10.11 -25.56 -3.62
N THR A 36 9.74 -25.57 -2.34
CA THR A 36 8.40 -25.18 -1.89
C THR A 36 8.13 -23.71 -2.19
N LEU A 37 9.06 -22.80 -1.88
CA LEU A 37 8.91 -21.37 -2.18
C LEU A 37 8.84 -21.11 -3.69
N VAL A 38 9.66 -21.79 -4.50
CA VAL A 38 9.61 -21.71 -5.96
C VAL A 38 8.28 -22.21 -6.50
N SER A 39 7.77 -23.32 -5.95
CA SER A 39 6.46 -23.87 -6.33
C SER A 39 5.31 -22.91 -5.98
N LEU A 40 5.34 -22.32 -4.78
CA LEU A 40 4.36 -21.31 -4.36
C LEU A 40 4.39 -20.08 -5.27
N LEU A 41 5.58 -19.60 -5.64
CA LEU A 41 5.72 -18.47 -6.56
C LEU A 41 5.16 -18.79 -7.95
N ARG A 42 5.43 -20.00 -8.47
CA ARG A 42 4.86 -20.46 -9.74
C ARG A 42 3.33 -20.48 -9.69
N SER A 43 2.76 -21.06 -8.64
CA SER A 43 1.31 -21.10 -8.43
C SER A 43 0.70 -19.70 -8.33
N ALA A 44 1.36 -18.77 -7.62
CA ALA A 44 0.92 -17.38 -7.54
C ALA A 44 0.96 -16.70 -8.92
N ASN A 45 2.02 -16.93 -9.70
CA ASN A 45 2.16 -16.39 -11.04
C ASN A 45 1.06 -16.89 -12.00
N GLU A 46 0.81 -18.20 -12.03
CA GLU A 46 -0.27 -18.82 -12.84
C GLU A 46 -1.65 -18.28 -12.43
N TYR A 47 -1.87 -18.13 -11.13
CA TYR A 47 -3.10 -17.58 -10.59
C TYR A 47 -3.30 -16.11 -11.03
N MET A 48 -2.27 -15.27 -10.88
CA MET A 48 -2.33 -13.87 -11.27
C MET A 48 -2.55 -13.73 -12.78
N ALA A 49 -1.90 -14.55 -13.60
CA ALA A 49 -2.13 -14.59 -15.04
C ALA A 49 -3.60 -14.90 -15.38
N THR A 50 -4.18 -15.91 -14.73
CA THR A 50 -5.60 -16.27 -14.88
C THR A 50 -6.52 -15.14 -14.43
N THR A 51 -6.14 -14.41 -13.39
CA THR A 51 -6.93 -13.29 -12.90
C THR A 51 -6.88 -12.10 -13.85
N GLU A 52 -5.74 -11.82 -14.46
CA GLU A 52 -5.62 -10.76 -15.47
C GLU A 52 -6.46 -11.02 -16.72
N THR A 53 -6.52 -12.26 -17.19
CA THR A 53 -7.37 -12.60 -18.34
C THR A 53 -8.85 -12.36 -18.02
N LEU A 54 -9.28 -12.72 -16.81
CA LEU A 54 -10.66 -12.52 -16.35
C LEU A 54 -10.99 -11.03 -16.11
N LEU A 55 -10.06 -10.24 -15.57
CA LEU A 55 -10.20 -8.79 -15.42
C LEU A 55 -10.37 -8.09 -16.78
N ARG A 56 -9.67 -8.55 -17.83
CA ARG A 56 -9.82 -8.04 -19.20
C ARG A 56 -11.13 -8.48 -19.85
N GLY A 57 -11.65 -9.65 -19.47
CA GLY A 57 -12.86 -10.26 -20.04
C GLY A 57 -14.19 -9.75 -19.48
N GLN A 58 -14.20 -8.81 -18.53
CA GLN A 58 -15.41 -8.30 -17.85
C GLN A 58 -16.32 -9.39 -17.22
N THR A 59 -15.77 -10.55 -16.88
CA THR A 59 -16.52 -11.62 -16.20
C THR A 59 -16.53 -11.38 -14.69
N SER A 60 -17.72 -11.18 -14.12
CA SER A 60 -18.09 -11.10 -12.69
C SER A 60 -17.01 -10.59 -11.72
N THR A 61 -17.22 -9.40 -11.15
CA THR A 61 -16.33 -8.79 -10.14
C THR A 61 -16.29 -9.54 -8.80
N ASP A 62 -17.28 -10.40 -8.51
CA ASP A 62 -17.48 -10.96 -7.17
C ASP A 62 -16.41 -11.98 -6.75
N TRP A 63 -15.90 -12.78 -7.69
CA TRP A 63 -14.86 -13.79 -7.37
C TRP A 63 -13.47 -13.15 -7.23
N THR A 64 -13.20 -12.03 -7.92
CA THR A 64 -11.94 -11.29 -7.74
C THR A 64 -11.82 -10.73 -6.33
N ALA A 65 -12.92 -10.20 -5.76
CA ALA A 65 -12.91 -9.68 -4.40
C ALA A 65 -12.64 -10.75 -3.33
N SER A 66 -13.07 -12.00 -3.54
CA SER A 66 -12.94 -13.08 -2.55
C SER A 66 -11.57 -13.77 -2.57
N SER A 67 -10.80 -13.63 -3.64
CA SER A 67 -9.58 -14.43 -3.87
C SER A 67 -8.28 -13.63 -3.87
N LEU A 68 -8.34 -12.31 -4.11
CA LEU A 68 -7.21 -11.39 -3.95
C LEU A 68 -6.55 -11.46 -2.55
N PRO A 69 -7.27 -11.60 -1.43
CA PRO A 69 -6.64 -11.70 -0.11
C PRO A 69 -5.72 -12.91 0.04
N CYS A 70 -6.10 -14.06 -0.52
CA CYS A 70 -5.29 -15.29 -0.45
C CYS A 70 -3.97 -15.12 -1.21
N VAL A 71 -4.04 -14.58 -2.42
CA VAL A 71 -2.85 -14.37 -3.26
C VAL A 71 -1.96 -13.30 -2.66
N ARG A 72 -2.54 -12.23 -2.11
CA ARG A 72 -1.82 -11.23 -1.33
C ARG A 72 -1.05 -11.87 -0.17
N ALA A 73 -1.67 -12.76 0.60
CA ALA A 73 -1.04 -13.43 1.73
C ALA A 73 0.14 -14.32 1.29
N VAL A 74 -0.03 -15.09 0.20
CA VAL A 74 1.06 -15.91 -0.36
C VAL A 74 2.23 -15.04 -0.83
N LEU A 75 1.95 -13.96 -1.55
CA LEU A 75 2.98 -13.02 -2.02
C LEU A 75 3.69 -12.32 -0.86
N ALA A 76 2.97 -11.97 0.22
CA ALA A 76 3.56 -11.38 1.42
C ALA A 76 4.51 -12.34 2.13
N GLU A 77 4.15 -13.63 2.23
CA GLU A 77 5.05 -14.65 2.77
C GLU A 77 6.28 -14.84 1.88
N LEU A 78 6.10 -14.87 0.55
CA LEU A 78 7.22 -14.94 -0.39
C LEU A 78 8.17 -13.74 -0.27
N ASP A 79 7.64 -12.52 -0.09
CA ASP A 79 8.47 -11.33 0.15
C ASP A 79 9.24 -11.44 1.47
N ALA A 80 8.57 -11.88 2.55
CA ALA A 80 9.21 -12.07 3.85
C ALA A 80 10.34 -13.12 3.80
N TRP A 81 10.13 -14.21 3.05
CA TRP A 81 11.18 -15.22 2.80
C TRP A 81 12.31 -14.71 1.90
N SER A 82 12.01 -13.81 0.97
CA SER A 82 13.01 -13.18 0.10
C SER A 82 13.98 -12.26 0.86
N ASP A 83 13.63 -11.86 2.09
CA ASP A 83 14.42 -10.97 2.95
C ASP A 83 15.38 -11.69 3.90
N VAL A 84 15.36 -13.01 3.93
CA VAL A 84 16.29 -13.82 4.71
C VAL A 84 17.70 -13.74 4.11
N ASP A 85 18.58 -12.91 4.70
CA ASP A 85 20.03 -12.74 4.49
C ASP A 85 20.65 -13.40 3.24
N ALA A 86 20.19 -12.97 2.05
CA ALA A 86 20.66 -13.46 0.75
C ALA A 86 20.65 -15.01 0.61
N ALA A 87 19.75 -15.68 1.34
CA ALA A 87 19.56 -17.13 1.25
C ALA A 87 19.15 -17.52 -0.17
N TRP A 88 18.23 -16.75 -0.75
CA TRP A 88 17.65 -16.98 -2.08
C TRP A 88 17.33 -15.66 -2.80
N PRO A 89 18.34 -14.94 -3.31
CA PRO A 89 18.13 -13.70 -4.04
C PRO A 89 17.25 -13.88 -5.30
N GLU A 90 17.25 -15.07 -5.89
CA GLU A 90 16.44 -15.43 -7.06
C GLU A 90 14.95 -15.35 -6.76
N ILE A 91 14.52 -15.71 -5.54
CA ILE A 91 13.11 -15.61 -5.13
C ILE A 91 12.66 -14.15 -5.13
N ARG A 92 13.51 -13.24 -4.64
CA ARG A 92 13.22 -11.80 -4.64
C ARG A 92 13.05 -11.26 -6.06
N VAL A 93 13.99 -11.63 -6.94
CA VAL A 93 13.97 -11.20 -8.35
C VAL A 93 12.73 -11.76 -9.05
N ALA A 94 12.42 -13.04 -8.86
CA ALA A 94 11.29 -13.69 -9.47
C ALA A 94 9.95 -13.15 -8.93
N LEU A 95 9.82 -12.92 -7.62
CA LEU A 95 8.64 -12.27 -7.02
C LEU A 95 8.40 -10.89 -7.64
N ARG A 96 9.45 -10.07 -7.71
CA ARG A 96 9.37 -8.74 -8.31
C ARG A 96 8.99 -8.81 -9.80
N ALA A 97 9.52 -9.78 -10.54
CA ALA A 97 9.16 -10.01 -11.94
C ALA A 97 7.69 -10.43 -12.10
N THR A 98 7.18 -11.31 -11.23
CA THR A 98 5.76 -11.71 -11.20
C THR A 98 4.85 -10.51 -10.92
N LEU A 99 5.19 -9.66 -9.94
CA LEU A 99 4.44 -8.43 -9.66
C LEU A 99 4.44 -7.46 -10.85
N ALA A 100 5.59 -7.32 -11.54
CA ALA A 100 5.70 -6.45 -12.70
C ALA A 100 4.94 -6.99 -13.92
N ALA A 101 4.99 -8.30 -14.15
CA ALA A 101 4.29 -8.98 -15.24
C ALA A 101 2.76 -8.87 -15.08
N HIS A 102 2.29 -8.87 -13.83
CA HIS A 102 0.86 -8.86 -13.50
C HIS A 102 0.40 -7.57 -12.83
N ALA A 103 0.79 -6.42 -13.39
CA ALA A 103 0.54 -5.10 -12.83
C ALA A 103 -0.95 -4.81 -12.59
N GLY A 104 -1.86 -5.39 -13.37
CA GLY A 104 -3.30 -5.24 -13.19
C GLY A 104 -3.79 -5.85 -11.88
N VAL A 105 -3.32 -7.06 -11.57
CA VAL A 105 -3.66 -7.76 -10.32
C VAL A 105 -2.91 -7.12 -9.15
N THR A 106 -1.66 -6.73 -9.30
CA THR A 106 -0.92 -6.00 -8.25
C THR A 106 -1.64 -4.71 -7.87
N ARG A 107 -2.14 -3.95 -8.87
CA ARG A 107 -2.99 -2.78 -8.63
C ARG A 107 -4.30 -3.16 -7.91
N ALA A 108 -4.98 -4.22 -8.33
CA ALA A 108 -6.21 -4.67 -7.69
C ALA A 108 -5.98 -5.05 -6.22
N ILE A 109 -4.91 -5.80 -5.92
CA ILE A 109 -4.49 -6.12 -4.54
C ILE A 109 -4.32 -4.81 -3.75
N VAL A 110 -3.57 -3.85 -4.30
CA VAL A 110 -3.28 -2.59 -3.61
C VAL A 110 -4.54 -1.77 -3.30
N LEU A 111 -5.49 -1.75 -4.23
CA LEU A 111 -6.72 -0.96 -4.12
C LEU A 111 -7.84 -1.69 -3.37
N SER A 112 -7.79 -3.02 -3.28
CA SER A 112 -8.75 -3.83 -2.52
C SER A 112 -8.53 -3.76 -1.02
N SER A 113 -7.30 -3.42 -0.57
CA SER A 113 -7.00 -3.21 0.84
C SER A 113 -7.65 -1.93 1.35
N SER A 114 -8.48 -2.06 2.38
CA SER A 114 -9.24 -0.95 2.96
C SER A 114 -8.97 -0.81 4.46
N GLY A 115 -8.86 0.43 4.96
CA GLY A 115 -8.96 0.72 6.39
C GLY A 115 -7.65 0.95 7.13
N ALA A 116 -7.70 0.77 8.46
CA ALA A 116 -6.61 1.06 9.40
C ALA A 116 -5.43 0.06 9.32
N ASP A 117 -5.69 -1.16 8.82
CA ASP A 117 -4.70 -2.25 8.77
C ASP A 117 -3.92 -2.31 7.45
N TRP A 118 -4.04 -1.27 6.63
CA TRP A 118 -3.44 -1.19 5.30
C TRP A 118 -1.90 -1.38 5.32
N CYS A 119 -1.23 -0.87 6.35
CA CYS A 119 0.20 -1.08 6.57
C CYS A 119 0.56 -2.57 6.76
N GLN A 120 -0.30 -3.34 7.44
CA GLN A 120 -0.10 -4.76 7.66
C GLN A 120 -0.39 -5.55 6.38
N GLU A 121 -1.40 -5.14 5.61
CA GLU A 121 -1.83 -5.90 4.43
C GLU A 121 -0.89 -5.77 3.23
N ILE A 122 -0.45 -4.54 2.93
CA ILE A 122 0.32 -4.25 1.72
C ILE A 122 1.47 -3.27 1.92
N GLY A 123 1.83 -2.96 3.17
CA GLY A 123 2.96 -2.09 3.48
C GLY A 123 4.27 -2.56 2.82
N TRP A 124 4.47 -3.88 2.70
CA TRP A 124 5.63 -4.48 2.04
C TRP A 124 5.71 -4.13 0.53
N ILE A 125 4.58 -4.13 -0.19
CA ILE A 125 4.50 -3.72 -1.60
C ILE A 125 4.94 -2.26 -1.72
N VAL A 126 4.48 -1.41 -0.81
CA VAL A 126 4.72 0.03 -0.89
C VAL A 126 6.13 0.40 -0.43
N ALA A 127 6.71 -0.36 0.49
CA ALA A 127 8.09 -0.17 0.91
C ALA A 127 9.09 -0.60 -0.18
N ARG A 128 8.83 -1.70 -0.90
CA ARG A 128 9.84 -2.38 -1.76
C ARG A 128 9.52 -2.39 -3.25
N HIS A 129 8.27 -2.19 -3.62
CA HIS A 129 7.76 -2.35 -4.99
C HIS A 129 6.93 -1.14 -5.46
N ARG A 130 7.02 0.01 -4.78
CA ARG A 130 6.29 1.23 -5.12
C ARG A 130 6.53 1.70 -6.56
N ASP A 131 7.71 1.41 -7.11
CA ASP A 131 8.09 1.79 -8.47
C ASP A 131 7.39 0.94 -9.54
N LEU A 132 6.83 -0.21 -9.18
CA LEU A 132 5.96 -1.02 -10.04
C LEU A 132 4.52 -0.48 -10.12
N LEU A 133 4.15 0.46 -9.24
CA LEU A 133 2.79 1.01 -9.19
C LEU A 133 2.66 2.21 -10.15
N ASP A 134 1.61 2.18 -10.96
CA ASP A 134 1.30 3.29 -11.85
C ASP A 134 0.91 4.56 -11.07
N PHE A 135 0.92 5.71 -11.76
CA PHE A 135 0.66 7.01 -11.13
C PHE A 135 -0.69 7.04 -10.40
N ASP A 136 -1.72 6.50 -11.03
CA ASP A 136 -3.08 6.55 -10.52
C ASP A 136 -3.26 5.67 -9.27
N THR A 137 -2.61 4.51 -9.21
CA THR A 137 -2.56 3.69 -7.98
C THR A 137 -1.81 4.40 -6.87
N ARG A 138 -0.62 4.98 -7.15
CA ARG A 138 0.14 5.75 -6.16
C ARG A 138 -0.62 6.98 -5.64
N ARG A 139 -1.39 7.65 -6.50
CA ARG A 139 -2.26 8.77 -6.11
C ARG A 139 -3.39 8.30 -5.22
N ARG A 140 -4.14 7.26 -5.60
CA ARG A 140 -5.20 6.69 -4.74
C ARG A 140 -4.66 6.25 -3.40
N LEU A 141 -3.46 5.67 -3.40
CA LEU A 141 -2.75 5.29 -2.20
C LEU A 141 -2.46 6.47 -1.28
N ALA A 142 -1.86 7.53 -1.84
CA ALA A 142 -1.58 8.74 -1.09
C ALA A 142 -2.87 9.32 -0.50
N MET A 143 -3.96 9.33 -1.27
CA MET A 143 -5.27 9.81 -0.79
C MET A 143 -5.87 8.92 0.31
N ALA A 144 -5.66 7.60 0.26
CA ALA A 144 -6.12 6.68 1.31
C ALA A 144 -5.30 6.83 2.61
N LEU A 145 -4.02 7.19 2.48
CA LEU A 145 -3.11 7.43 3.60
C LEU A 145 -3.28 8.82 4.23
N LEU A 146 -3.81 9.78 3.49
CA LEU A 146 -4.11 11.08 4.06
C LEU A 146 -5.18 10.92 5.14
N PRO A 147 -5.01 11.55 6.32
CA PRO A 147 -6.07 11.60 7.32
C PRO A 147 -7.34 12.08 6.64
N LYS A 148 -8.44 11.31 6.75
CA LYS A 148 -9.74 11.79 6.28
C LYS A 148 -10.00 13.11 7.00
N VAL A 149 -10.20 14.18 6.22
CA VAL A 149 -10.68 15.46 6.75
C VAL A 149 -11.90 15.11 7.59
N ALA A 150 -11.83 15.40 8.89
CA ALA A 150 -12.85 15.00 9.82
C ALA A 150 -14.16 15.67 9.39
N ALA A 151 -15.01 14.94 8.68
CA ALA A 151 -16.32 15.41 8.22
C ALA A 151 -17.23 15.81 9.41
N THR A 152 -16.85 15.40 10.63
CA THR A 152 -17.50 15.72 11.90
C THR A 152 -16.92 16.94 12.61
N ALA A 153 -15.86 17.53 12.09
CA ALA A 153 -15.30 18.75 12.64
C ALA A 153 -16.25 19.89 12.22
N GLY A 154 -17.11 20.35 13.13
CA GLY A 154 -18.10 21.41 12.84
C GLY A 154 -17.45 22.70 12.33
N ARG A 155 -18.23 23.62 11.74
CA ARG A 155 -17.74 24.87 11.11
C ARG A 155 -16.61 25.58 11.89
N GLY A 156 -16.66 25.62 13.23
CA GLY A 156 -15.62 26.25 14.06
C GLY A 156 -14.27 25.52 14.18
N SER A 157 -14.10 24.38 13.52
CA SER A 157 -12.85 23.60 13.52
C SER A 157 -11.97 23.85 12.29
N GLN A 158 -12.55 24.41 11.22
CA GLN A 158 -11.84 24.75 9.99
C GLN A 158 -11.02 26.03 10.20
N HIS A 159 -9.97 26.20 9.40
CA HIS A 159 -9.21 27.44 9.41
C HIS A 159 -9.88 28.45 8.48
N GLU A 160 -10.39 29.54 9.05
CA GLU A 160 -11.00 30.64 8.31
C GLU A 160 -9.92 31.61 7.80
N LEU A 161 -9.98 31.95 6.51
CA LEU A 161 -9.13 32.93 5.86
C LEU A 161 -9.98 34.07 5.33
N LEU A 162 -9.87 35.24 5.97
CA LEU A 162 -10.38 36.48 5.42
C LEU A 162 -9.29 37.16 4.59
N VAL A 163 -9.49 37.27 3.29
CA VAL A 163 -8.45 37.66 2.34
C VAL A 163 -8.91 38.84 1.48
N ASP A 164 -8.08 39.86 1.35
CA ASP A 164 -8.24 40.85 0.28
C ASP A 164 -7.70 40.24 -1.03
N ARG A 165 -8.52 40.24 -2.10
CA ARG A 165 -8.13 39.69 -3.40
C ARG A 165 -6.89 40.37 -3.98
N SER A 166 -6.70 41.66 -3.71
CA SER A 166 -5.53 42.42 -4.15
C SER A 166 -4.25 42.00 -3.41
N GLN A 167 -4.39 41.36 -2.24
CA GLN A 167 -3.28 40.89 -1.39
C GLN A 167 -3.35 39.38 -1.10
N LEU A 168 -3.96 38.60 -2.01
CA LEU A 168 -4.26 37.18 -1.81
C LEU A 168 -3.11 36.39 -1.19
N LEU A 169 -1.91 36.52 -1.75
CA LEU A 169 -0.73 35.80 -1.28
C LEU A 169 -0.27 36.25 0.11
N ALA A 170 -0.23 37.56 0.37
CA ALA A 170 0.27 38.10 1.63
C ALA A 170 -0.67 37.76 2.80
N ASP A 171 -1.98 37.92 2.59
CA ASP A 171 -2.99 37.63 3.59
C ASP A 171 -3.16 36.12 3.83
N SER A 172 -3.12 35.31 2.76
CA SER A 172 -3.14 33.85 2.90
C SER A 172 -1.93 33.34 3.67
N PHE A 173 -0.73 33.84 3.35
CA PHE A 173 0.49 33.43 4.04
C PHE A 173 0.46 33.83 5.52
N ARG A 174 0.05 35.07 5.83
CA ARG A 174 -0.11 35.52 7.21
C ARG A 174 -1.12 34.64 7.96
N SER A 175 -2.25 34.31 7.35
CA SER A 175 -3.28 33.48 8.00
C SER A 175 -2.82 32.04 8.23
N ILE A 176 -2.25 31.39 7.22
CA ILE A 176 -1.79 29.99 7.30
C ILE A 176 -0.60 29.84 8.26
N ALA A 177 0.31 30.82 8.29
CA ALA A 177 1.49 30.77 9.16
C ALA A 177 1.15 30.71 10.66
N HIS A 178 -0.04 31.19 11.06
CA HIS A 178 -0.51 31.14 12.44
C HIS A 178 -1.50 29.98 12.70
N ALA A 179 -1.80 29.17 11.68
CA ALA A 179 -2.72 28.04 11.79
C ALA A 179 -2.05 26.83 12.45
N THR A 180 -2.81 26.10 13.26
CA THR A 180 -2.32 24.81 13.77
C THR A 180 -2.49 23.71 12.72
N PRO A 181 -1.64 22.67 12.72
CA PRO A 181 -1.78 21.52 11.81
C PRO A 181 -3.17 20.88 11.88
N GLN A 182 -3.83 20.90 13.05
CA GLN A 182 -5.17 20.36 13.25
C GLN A 182 -6.22 21.19 12.49
N LYS A 183 -6.16 22.52 12.57
CA LYS A 183 -7.08 23.40 11.83
C LYS A 183 -6.90 23.28 10.31
N LEU A 184 -5.65 23.21 9.84
CA LEU A 184 -5.36 23.02 8.42
C LEU A 184 -5.86 21.66 7.90
N ARG A 185 -5.81 20.61 8.73
CA ARG A 185 -6.33 19.28 8.40
C ARG A 185 -7.86 19.20 8.42
N ALA A 186 -8.54 20.09 9.15
CA ALA A 186 -10.01 20.16 9.19
C ALA A 186 -10.61 20.83 7.95
N GLY A 187 -9.78 21.48 7.13
CA GLY A 187 -10.18 22.19 5.92
C GLY A 187 -10.02 23.71 6.04
N LEU A 188 -10.10 24.38 4.89
CA LEU A 188 -9.99 25.84 4.79
C LEU A 188 -11.34 26.41 4.36
N VAL A 189 -11.74 27.52 4.99
CA VAL A 189 -12.84 28.36 4.54
C VAL A 189 -12.24 29.69 4.12
N VAL A 190 -12.44 30.07 2.86
CA VAL A 190 -11.90 31.33 2.33
C VAL A 190 -13.07 32.29 2.11
N GLU A 191 -12.94 33.48 2.69
CA GLU A 191 -13.85 34.61 2.52
C GLU A 191 -13.05 35.78 1.92
N PHE A 192 -13.56 36.33 0.82
CA PHE A 192 -12.97 37.49 0.17
C PHE A 192 -13.60 38.77 0.69
N ARG A 193 -12.78 39.73 1.11
CA ARG A 193 -13.29 41.03 1.56
C ARG A 193 -14.10 41.70 0.45
N ASP A 194 -15.26 42.23 0.83
CA ASP A 194 -16.16 42.99 -0.03
C ASP A 194 -16.72 42.19 -1.25
N GLU A 195 -16.59 40.86 -1.25
CA GLU A 195 -17.16 39.98 -2.27
C GLU A 195 -18.24 39.07 -1.66
N MET A 196 -19.34 38.87 -2.38
CA MET A 196 -20.38 37.92 -1.99
C MET A 196 -20.03 36.52 -2.51
N ALA A 197 -19.97 35.53 -1.64
CA ALA A 197 -19.71 34.15 -2.02
C ALA A 197 -20.73 33.60 -3.03
N THR A 198 -20.22 33.00 -4.11
CA THR A 198 -21.04 32.44 -5.20
C THR A 198 -21.06 30.91 -5.26
N GLY A 199 -20.45 30.17 -4.31
CA GLY A 199 -20.44 28.70 -4.33
C GLY A 199 -20.02 28.05 -3.01
N SER A 200 -20.35 26.77 -2.80
CA SER A 200 -20.21 26.06 -1.51
C SER A 200 -18.77 25.88 -0.97
N GLY A 201 -17.75 26.30 -1.72
CA GLY A 201 -16.34 26.32 -1.30
C GLY A 201 -15.78 27.72 -1.04
N VAL A 202 -16.62 28.76 -1.13
CA VAL A 202 -16.29 30.16 -0.83
C VAL A 202 -17.42 30.67 0.06
N HIS A 203 -17.11 31.27 1.20
CA HIS A 203 -18.12 31.85 2.08
C HIS A 203 -18.03 33.36 2.10
#